data_AF-A0A9D2GKB9-F1
#
_entry.id   AF-A0A9D2GKB9-F1
#
_cell.length_a   1.000
_cell.length_b   1.000
_cell.length_c   1.000
_cell.angle_alpha   90.00
_cell.angle_beta   90.00
_cell.angle_gamma   90.00
#
_symmetry.space_group_name_H-M   'P 1'
#
loop_
_entity.id
_entity.type
_entity.pdbx_description
1 polymer ?
#
loop_
_entity_poly.entity_id
_entity_poly.type
_entity_poly.pdbx_seq_one_letter_code
_entity_poly.pdbx_strand_id
1 'polypeptide(L)'
;MSAFAAVPAAAEDGNVQAHTNIPTYTVNENISLRVGGVDIPVQNNAGGIPFARFAMSGQADVEVTLKNGITSARIRPIALGIPYEVSGDTLRFTLDEPLKFKIDFNTYDDDGSNDTYLSSLPILRRRTHRTSGTTM
;
A
#
# COMPACT_ATOMS: atom_id res chain seq x y z
N MET A 1 32.54 -8.23 15.11
CA MET A 1 31.27 -8.96 14.92
C MET A 1 30.15 -7.94 14.81
N SER A 2 29.75 -7.57 13.60
CA SER A 2 28.49 -6.86 13.37
C SER A 2 28.01 -7.25 11.98
N ALA A 3 27.26 -8.35 11.91
CA ALA A 3 26.42 -8.64 10.76
C ALA A 3 25.20 -7.72 10.90
N PHE A 4 25.07 -6.72 10.02
CA PHE A 4 23.78 -6.08 9.82
C PHE A 4 22.84 -7.12 9.23
N ALA A 5 21.75 -7.37 9.96
CA ALA A 5 20.73 -8.33 9.58
C ALA A 5 20.23 -8.05 8.16
N ALA A 6 20.01 -9.14 7.41
CA ALA A 6 19.55 -9.14 6.04
C ALA A 6 18.35 -8.21 5.84
N VAL A 7 18.44 -7.34 4.84
CA VAL A 7 17.29 -6.74 4.17
C VAL A 7 16.39 -7.90 3.72
N PRO A 8 15.10 -7.94 4.09
CA PRO A 8 14.25 -9.03 3.67
C PRO A 8 14.16 -9.03 2.14
N ALA A 9 14.10 -10.26 1.64
CA ALA A 9 14.13 -10.66 0.25
C ALA A 9 13.37 -9.70 -0.67
N ALA A 10 14.01 -9.36 -1.79
CA ALA A 10 13.32 -8.90 -2.97
C ALA A 10 12.10 -9.80 -3.20
N ALA A 11 10.90 -9.20 -3.17
CA ALA A 11 9.68 -9.82 -3.66
C ALA A 11 9.91 -10.20 -5.13
N GLU A 12 10.31 -11.44 -5.38
CA GLU A 12 10.50 -11.95 -6.72
C GLU A 12 9.14 -12.26 -7.36
N ASP A 13 8.93 -11.64 -8.51
CA ASP A 13 7.82 -11.77 -9.47
C ASP A 13 6.46 -11.15 -9.08
N GLY A 14 6.53 -10.03 -8.36
CA GLY A 14 5.41 -9.09 -8.24
C GLY A 14 5.46 -7.98 -9.29
N ASN A 15 4.60 -7.99 -10.32
CA ASN A 15 4.52 -6.85 -11.25
C ASN A 15 3.61 -5.76 -10.64
N VAL A 16 4.20 -4.64 -10.24
CA VAL A 16 3.49 -3.48 -9.68
C VAL A 16 3.49 -2.32 -10.67
N GLN A 17 2.31 -1.73 -10.92
CA GLN A 17 2.16 -0.56 -11.77
C GLN A 17 1.41 0.56 -11.04
N ALA A 18 2.12 1.65 -10.79
CA ALA A 18 1.52 2.89 -10.28
C ALA A 18 0.53 3.46 -11.30
N HIS A 19 -0.67 3.81 -10.83
CA HIS A 19 -1.65 4.50 -11.66
C HIS A 19 -1.83 5.92 -11.15
N THR A 20 -1.39 6.87 -11.97
CA THR A 20 -1.37 8.29 -11.63
C THR A 20 -1.68 9.15 -12.83
N ASN A 21 -2.83 9.81 -12.74
CA ASN A 21 -3.19 11.11 -13.30
C ASN A 21 -4.71 11.15 -13.40
N ILE A 22 -5.35 11.57 -12.31
CA ILE A 22 -6.63 12.26 -12.47
C ILE A 22 -6.28 13.74 -12.22
N PRO A 23 -6.25 14.60 -13.24
CA PRO A 23 -5.73 15.97 -13.15
C PRO A 23 -6.48 16.85 -12.13
N THR A 24 -7.62 16.37 -11.63
CA THR A 24 -8.41 17.04 -10.59
C THR A 24 -7.89 16.82 -9.18
N TYR A 25 -6.94 15.89 -8.94
CA TYR A 25 -6.42 15.60 -7.61
C TYR A 25 -4.93 15.94 -7.48
N THR A 26 -4.57 16.64 -6.41
CA THR A 26 -3.18 17.00 -6.09
C THR A 26 -2.48 15.85 -5.38
N VAL A 27 -1.17 15.68 -5.61
CA VAL A 27 -0.36 14.72 -4.84
C VAL A 27 -0.29 15.15 -3.37
N ASN A 28 -0.37 14.18 -2.47
CA ASN A 28 -0.18 14.37 -1.04
C ASN A 28 1.31 14.22 -0.70
N GLU A 29 1.94 15.27 -0.21
CA GLU A 29 3.37 15.28 0.12
C GLU A 29 3.67 14.81 1.55
N ASN A 30 2.65 14.55 2.37
CA ASN A 30 2.80 14.11 3.75
C ASN A 30 2.80 12.58 3.88
N ILE A 31 2.42 11.86 2.83
CA ILE A 31 2.31 10.40 2.80
C ILE A 31 3.01 9.89 1.54
N SER A 32 4.00 9.03 1.71
CA SER A 32 4.57 8.26 0.61
C SER A 32 4.15 6.80 0.70
N LEU A 33 3.87 6.20 -0.44
CA LEU A 33 3.51 4.80 -0.57
C LEU A 33 4.47 4.15 -1.56
N ARG A 34 5.08 3.04 -1.14
CA ARG A 34 5.94 2.21 -1.99
C ARG A 34 5.40 0.79 -1.99
N VAL A 35 5.25 0.19 -3.16
CA VAL A 35 4.72 -1.17 -3.31
C VAL A 35 5.64 -1.97 -4.22
N GLY A 36 6.18 -3.08 -3.75
CA GLY A 36 7.14 -3.90 -4.50
C GLY A 36 8.34 -3.10 -5.00
N GLY A 37 8.76 -2.08 -4.25
CA GLY A 37 9.84 -1.16 -4.63
C GLY A 37 9.44 0.01 -5.54
N VAL A 38 8.19 0.06 -6.01
CA VAL A 38 7.65 1.12 -6.90
C VAL A 38 6.96 2.23 -6.08
N ASP A 39 7.34 3.48 -6.31
CA ASP A 39 6.69 4.64 -5.68
C ASP A 39 5.30 4.89 -6.29
N ILE A 40 4.28 4.82 -5.44
CA ILE A 40 2.88 5.05 -5.80
C ILE A 40 2.48 6.43 -5.28
N PRO A 41 2.07 7.37 -6.15
CA PRO A 41 1.66 8.68 -5.69
C PRO A 41 0.33 8.60 -4.95
N VAL A 42 0.34 9.16 -3.75
CA VAL A 42 -0.85 9.35 -2.92
C VAL A 42 -1.51 10.66 -3.38
N GLN A 43 -2.82 10.63 -3.62
CA GLN A 43 -3.60 11.77 -4.10
C GLN A 43 -4.54 12.28 -3.01
N ASN A 44 -4.66 13.60 -2.89
CA ASN A 44 -5.66 14.26 -2.07
C ASN A 44 -7.03 14.16 -2.75
N ASN A 45 -7.99 13.52 -2.10
CA ASN A 45 -9.39 13.54 -2.54
C ASN A 45 -10.06 14.86 -2.12
N ALA A 46 -11.00 15.34 -2.92
CA ALA A 46 -11.87 16.46 -2.56
C ALA A 46 -12.69 16.19 -1.28
N GLY A 47 -12.94 14.91 -0.96
CA GLY A 47 -13.56 14.47 0.30
C GLY A 47 -12.62 14.39 1.51
N GLY A 48 -11.38 14.91 1.42
CA GLY A 48 -10.43 15.01 2.53
C GLY A 48 -9.63 13.73 2.84
N ILE A 49 -10.03 12.58 2.32
CA ILE A 49 -9.33 11.30 2.53
C ILE A 49 -8.36 11.02 1.39
N PRO A 50 -7.03 11.01 1.63
CA PRO A 50 -6.09 10.65 0.58
C PRO A 50 -6.24 9.19 0.13
N PHE A 51 -5.92 8.94 -1.14
CA PHE A 51 -6.00 7.60 -1.72
C PHE A 51 -4.86 7.34 -2.70
N ALA A 52 -4.56 6.06 -2.90
CA ALA A 52 -3.61 5.61 -3.91
C ALA A 52 -4.21 4.50 -4.77
N ARG A 53 -3.78 4.45 -6.04
CA ARG A 53 -4.20 3.40 -6.99
C ARG A 53 -2.97 2.77 -7.61
N PHE A 54 -2.94 1.45 -7.60
CA PHE A 54 -1.89 0.68 -8.23
C PHE A 54 -2.45 -0.66 -8.69
N ALA A 55 -1.84 -1.23 -9.71
CA ALA A 55 -2.05 -2.63 -10.08
C ALA A 55 -0.91 -3.45 -9.48
N MET A 56 -1.22 -4.66 -9.02
CA MET A 56 -0.21 -5.65 -8.65
C MET A 56 -0.62 -7.04 -9.12
N SER A 57 0.35 -7.91 -9.33
CA SER A 57 0.13 -9.35 -9.47
C SER A 57 1.14 -10.10 -8.63
N GLY A 58 0.76 -11.21 -8.00
CA GLY A 58 1.64 -11.92 -7.07
C GLY A 58 1.75 -11.20 -5.72
N GLN A 59 2.79 -11.53 -4.98
CA GLN A 59 3.07 -10.95 -3.67
C GLN A 59 3.82 -9.61 -3.81
N ALA A 60 3.49 -8.62 -2.99
CA ALA A 60 4.21 -7.35 -2.94
C ALA A 60 4.31 -6.81 -1.52
N ASP A 61 5.49 -6.32 -1.17
CA ASP A 61 5.71 -5.58 0.07
C ASP A 61 5.21 -4.15 -0.08
N VAL A 62 4.48 -3.69 0.93
CA VAL A 62 3.92 -2.35 1.01
C VAL A 62 4.60 -1.60 2.13
N GLU A 63 5.18 -0.47 1.80
CA GLU A 63 5.75 0.49 2.74
C GLU A 63 4.95 1.80 2.66
N VAL A 64 4.45 2.27 3.80
CA VAL A 64 3.76 3.55 3.91
C VAL A 64 4.50 4.42 4.90
N THR A 65 4.97 5.58 4.46
CA THR A 65 5.68 6.52 5.33
C THR A 65 4.87 7.77 5.54
N LEU A 66 4.71 8.17 6.81
CA LEU A 66 4.07 9.41 7.21
C LEU A 66 5.14 10.39 7.67
N LYS A 67 5.23 11.55 7.02
CA LYS A 67 6.25 12.57 7.32
C LYS A 67 6.26 13.02 8.80
N ASN A 68 5.11 12.97 9.46
CA ASN A 68 4.94 13.39 10.86
C ASN A 68 5.09 12.24 11.87
N GLY A 69 5.51 11.05 11.43
CA GLY A 69 5.61 9.86 12.27
C GLY A 69 4.27 9.11 12.42
N ILE A 70 4.38 7.86 12.88
CA ILE A 70 3.25 6.97 13.14
C ILE A 70 3.21 6.65 14.64
N THR A 71 2.15 7.08 15.32
CA THR A 71 1.88 6.77 16.73
C THR A 71 0.91 5.61 16.89
N SER A 72 -0.05 5.50 15.97
CA SER A 72 -0.98 4.37 15.88
C SER A 72 -1.29 4.09 14.42
N ALA A 73 -1.53 2.82 14.09
CA ALA A 73 -1.96 2.42 12.76
C ALA A 73 -2.94 1.26 12.85
N ARG A 74 -3.91 1.21 11.94
CA ARG A 74 -4.84 0.10 11.81
C ARG A 74 -5.22 -0.14 10.36
N ILE A 75 -4.99 -1.35 9.87
CA ILE A 75 -5.42 -1.78 8.53
C ILE A 75 -6.87 -2.30 8.61
N ARG A 76 -7.72 -1.84 7.69
CA ARG A 76 -9.14 -2.18 7.60
C ARG A 76 -9.53 -2.71 6.22
N PRO A 77 -10.52 -3.64 6.14
CA PRO A 77 -11.25 -4.23 7.27
C PRO A 77 -10.40 -5.19 8.11
N ILE A 78 -10.63 -5.20 9.43
CA ILE A 78 -9.86 -6.02 10.39
C ILE A 78 -9.93 -7.52 10.03
N ALA A 79 -11.04 -7.94 9.43
CA ALA A 79 -11.25 -9.31 8.93
C ALA A 79 -10.21 -9.78 7.91
N LEU A 80 -9.43 -8.89 7.30
CA LEU A 80 -8.33 -9.27 6.41
C LEU A 80 -7.15 -9.89 7.15
N GLY A 81 -7.01 -9.64 8.45
CA GLY A 81 -5.96 -10.24 9.28
C GLY A 81 -4.53 -9.95 8.81
N ILE A 82 -4.32 -8.88 8.04
CA ILE A 82 -3.01 -8.54 7.47
C ILE A 82 -2.07 -8.16 8.62
N PRO A 83 -1.00 -8.93 8.88
CA PRO A 83 0.01 -8.54 9.85
C PRO A 83 0.78 -7.34 9.29
N TYR A 84 1.10 -6.39 10.16
CA TYR A 84 1.89 -5.22 9.81
C TYR A 84 2.84 -4.85 10.94
N GLU A 85 3.92 -4.19 10.58
CA GLU A 85 4.92 -3.67 11.50
C GLU A 85 4.97 -2.15 11.37
N VAL A 86 5.17 -1.45 12.49
CA VAL A 86 5.39 -0.01 12.52
C VAL A 86 6.77 0.25 13.10
N SER A 87 7.58 1.02 12.38
CA SER A 87 8.92 1.44 12.80
C SER A 87 9.07 2.94 12.56
N GLY A 88 8.91 3.73 13.63
CA GLY A 88 9.04 5.19 13.59
C GLY A 88 7.96 5.85 12.73
N ASP A 89 8.32 6.23 11.51
CA ASP A 89 7.47 6.89 10.53
C ASP A 89 6.98 5.96 9.41
N THR A 90 7.42 4.70 9.39
CA THR A 90 7.10 3.73 8.34
C THR A 90 6.26 2.57 8.88
N LEU A 91 5.16 2.27 8.18
CA LEU A 91 4.37 1.06 8.33
C LEU A 91 4.67 0.10 7.18
N ARG A 92 4.88 -1.18 7.49
CA ARG A 92 5.21 -2.24 6.54
C ARG A 92 4.27 -3.42 6.66
N PHE A 93 3.85 -3.97 5.53
CA PHE A 93 3.09 -5.22 5.46
C PHE A 93 3.21 -5.82 4.06
N THR A 94 2.81 -7.08 3.93
CA THR A 94 2.84 -7.79 2.65
C THR A 94 1.42 -8.03 2.16
N LEU A 95 1.21 -7.88 0.86
CA LEU A 95 -0.02 -8.23 0.17
C LEU A 95 0.23 -9.43 -0.72
N ASP A 96 -0.54 -10.50 -0.53
CA ASP A 96 -0.45 -11.71 -1.37
C ASP A 96 -1.35 -11.60 -2.61
N GLU A 97 -2.32 -10.68 -2.58
CA GLU A 97 -3.21 -10.44 -3.71
C GLU A 97 -3.72 -8.99 -3.77
N PRO A 98 -4.24 -8.56 -4.94
CA PRO A 98 -4.79 -7.22 -5.09
C PRO A 98 -6.10 -7.09 -4.28
N LEU A 99 -6.06 -6.31 -3.21
CA LEU A 99 -7.21 -6.11 -2.32
C LEU A 99 -7.40 -4.65 -1.93
N LYS A 100 -8.68 -4.26 -1.75
CA LYS A 100 -9.05 -2.91 -1.31
C LYS A 100 -8.94 -2.86 0.20
N PHE A 101 -8.10 -1.96 0.70
CA PHE A 101 -7.95 -1.74 2.13
C PHE A 101 -7.90 -0.25 2.45
N LYS A 102 -8.05 0.05 3.73
CA LYS A 102 -7.85 1.38 4.30
C LYS A 102 -6.86 1.27 5.44
N ILE A 103 -5.99 2.26 5.60
CA ILE A 103 -5.16 2.41 6.78
C ILE A 103 -5.62 3.65 7.51
N ASP A 104 -5.90 3.50 8.80
CA ASP A 104 -6.11 4.62 9.71
C ASP A 104 -4.80 4.86 10.47
N PHE A 105 -4.25 6.07 10.37
CA PHE A 105 -3.06 6.48 11.11
C PHE A 105 -3.40 7.49 12.19
N ASN A 106 -2.67 7.41 13.31
CA ASN A 106 -2.67 8.37 14.41
C ASN A 106 -4.08 8.65 14.97
N THR A 107 -4.97 7.68 14.89
CA THR A 107 -6.31 7.75 15.48
C THR A 107 -6.20 7.56 16.99
N TYR A 108 -6.79 8.48 17.76
CA TYR A 108 -7.15 8.23 19.15
C TYR A 108 -8.50 7.52 19.16
N ASP A 109 -8.60 6.39 19.87
CA ASP A 109 -9.91 5.92 20.31
C ASP A 109 -10.44 7.00 21.29
N ASP A 110 -11.63 7.55 21.02
CA ASP A 110 -12.30 8.69 21.71
C ASP A 110 -12.09 10.11 21.10
N ASP A 111 -12.97 10.46 20.14
CA ASP A 111 -13.53 11.82 19.90
C ASP A 111 -12.61 13.03 19.57
N GLY A 112 -11.67 12.96 18.61
CA GLY A 112 -11.02 14.21 18.18
C GLY A 112 -9.82 14.19 17.27
N SER A 113 -9.92 13.48 16.14
CA SER A 113 -9.25 13.71 14.85
C SER A 113 -7.76 14.12 14.83
N ASN A 114 -6.93 13.18 14.35
CA ASN A 114 -5.90 13.43 13.32
C ASN A 114 -5.88 12.24 12.36
N ASP A 115 -7.04 11.93 11.79
CA ASP A 115 -7.22 10.71 11.03
C ASP A 115 -6.63 10.86 9.64
N THR A 116 -5.35 10.52 9.51
CA THR A 116 -4.75 10.36 8.18
C THR A 116 -5.20 9.01 7.65
N TYR A 117 -6.09 9.05 6.68
CA TYR A 117 -6.67 7.86 6.07
C TYR A 117 -6.03 7.62 4.71
N LEU A 118 -5.42 6.45 4.51
CA LEU A 118 -4.97 6.02 3.18
C LEU A 118 -5.88 4.91 2.68
N SER A 119 -6.62 5.16 1.60
CA SER A 119 -7.39 4.10 0.92
C SER A 119 -6.68 3.61 -0.33
N SER A 120 -6.51 2.30 -0.46
CA SER A 120 -6.00 1.68 -1.68
C SER A 120 -7.15 1.25 -2.59
N LEU A 121 -6.94 1.37 -3.91
CA LEU A 121 -7.82 0.76 -4.91
C LEU A 121 -6.95 -0.09 -5.84
N PRO A 122 -6.89 -1.42 -5.64
CA PRO A 122 -6.16 -2.30 -6.54
C PRO A 122 -6.85 -2.34 -7.90
N ILE A 123 -6.06 -2.40 -8.97
CA ILE A 123 -6.57 -2.67 -10.33
C ILE A 123 -6.29 -4.14 -10.68
N LEU A 124 -7.30 -4.81 -11.24
CA LEU A 124 -7.45 -6.26 -11.25
C LEU A 124 -6.36 -7.05 -12.02
N ARG A 125 -6.15 -8.28 -11.53
CA ARG A 125 -5.47 -9.45 -12.12
C ARG A 125 -5.70 -9.59 -13.63
N ARG A 126 -4.64 -9.57 -14.43
CA ARG A 126 -4.67 -10.29 -15.72
C ARG A 126 -4.74 -11.78 -15.40
N ARG A 127 -5.90 -12.41 -15.59
CA ARG A 127 -5.92 -13.83 -15.98
C ARG A 127 -5.18 -13.89 -17.31
N THR A 128 -3.93 -14.31 -17.31
CA THR A 128 -3.34 -14.88 -18.52
C THR A 128 -4.20 -16.07 -18.87
N HIS A 129 -5.08 -15.91 -19.86
CA HIS A 129 -5.60 -17.06 -20.57
C HIS A 129 -4.36 -17.76 -21.12
N ARG A 130 -3.95 -18.86 -20.49
CA ARG A 130 -2.99 -19.79 -21.09
C ARG A 130 -3.65 -20.20 -22.39
N THR A 131 -3.13 -19.66 -23.50
CA THR A 131 -3.42 -20.18 -24.83
C THR A 131 -2.97 -21.63 -24.77
N SER A 132 -3.93 -22.55 -24.65
CA SER A 132 -3.66 -23.97 -24.82
C SER A 132 -3.06 -24.10 -26.21
N GLY A 133 -1.75 -24.35 -26.26
CA GLY A 133 -1.10 -24.83 -27.46
C GLY A 133 -1.76 -26.16 -27.79
N THR A 134 -2.73 -26.12 -28.70
CA THR A 134 -3.21 -27.32 -29.38
C THR A 134 -2.07 -27.79 -30.27
N THR A 135 -1.32 -28.76 -29.76
CA THR A 135 -0.56 -29.66 -30.61
C THR A 135 -1.56 -30.62 -31.24
N MET A 136 -1.74 -30.52 -32.56
CA MET A 136 -1.82 -31.65 -33.50
C MET A 136 -1.73 -31.13 -34.93
#